data_AF-B7EKD7-F1
#
_entry.id   AF-B7EKD7-F1
#
_cell.length_a   1.000
_cell.length_b   1.000
_cell.length_c   1.000
_cell.angle_alpha   90.00
_cell.angle_beta   90.00
_cell.angle_gamma   90.00
#
_symmetry.space_group_name_H-M   'P 1'
#
loop_
_entity.id
_entity.type
_entity.pdbx_description
1 polymer ?
#
loop_
_entity_poly.entity_id
_entity_poly.type
_entity_poly.pdbx_seq_one_letter_code
_entity_poly.pdbx_strand_id
1 'polypeptide(L)'
;MPCSPFFVLTASIFGQVVTTVTVDELTPGLKSILSFAVPDQRSGKFELQYSHDYAGVSASIGLTASPVVNLSSVFGTKALAVGADVSLDTATGNLTKYNAGLSFSNDDLIASLNL
;
A
#
# COMPACT_ATOMS: atom_id res chain seq x y z
N MET A 1 0.51 23.12 10.83
CA MET A 1 1.13 23.39 9.51
C MET A 1 0.12 22.95 8.47
N PRO A 2 -0.15 23.70 7.39
CA PRO A 2 -1.16 23.29 6.43
C PRO A 2 -0.61 22.09 5.65
N CYS A 3 -1.09 20.89 5.99
CA CYS A 3 -0.83 19.66 5.24
C CYS A 3 -1.46 19.82 3.86
N SER A 4 -0.66 20.23 2.87
CA SER A 4 -1.13 20.36 1.49
C SER A 4 -1.29 18.95 0.91
N PRO A 5 -2.48 18.53 0.45
CA PRO A 5 -2.59 17.31 -0.33
C PRO A 5 -1.69 17.43 -1.57
N PHE A 6 -0.85 16.42 -1.80
CA PHE A 6 0.00 16.38 -2.97
C PHE A 6 -0.73 15.61 -4.07
N PHE A 7 -0.95 16.30 -5.19
CA PHE A 7 -1.66 15.75 -6.33
C PHE A 7 -0.68 15.34 -7.42
N VAL A 8 -0.69 14.06 -7.77
CA VAL A 8 0.11 13.53 -8.87
C VAL A 8 -0.82 13.21 -10.02
N LEU A 9 -0.69 13.95 -11.11
CA LEU A 9 -1.38 13.68 -12.36
C LEU A 9 -0.41 13.01 -13.32
N THR A 10 -0.63 11.74 -13.65
CA THR A 10 0.16 11.00 -14.64
C THR A 10 -0.68 10.82 -15.90
N ALA A 11 -0.34 11.57 -16.96
CA ALA A 11 -0.97 11.44 -18.26
C ALA A 11 -0.08 10.65 -19.22
N SER A 12 -0.61 9.57 -19.78
CA SER A 12 0.04 8.81 -20.85
C SER A 12 -0.48 9.27 -22.21
N ILE A 13 0.43 9.46 -23.17
CA ILE A 13 0.13 9.84 -24.57
C ILE A 13 -0.78 8.83 -25.31
N PHE A 14 -0.99 7.65 -24.73
CA PHE A 14 -1.90 6.61 -25.22
C PHE A 14 -3.34 6.71 -24.68
N GLY A 15 -3.73 7.84 -24.07
CA GLY A 15 -5.11 8.14 -23.68
C GLY A 15 -5.53 7.63 -22.29
N GLN A 16 -4.58 7.23 -21.45
CA GLN A 16 -4.84 6.94 -20.04
C GLN A 16 -4.37 8.10 -19.19
N VAL A 17 -5.30 8.72 -18.46
CA VAL A 17 -5.01 9.73 -17.44
C VAL A 17 -5.23 9.08 -16.09
N VAL A 18 -4.15 8.87 -15.33
CA VAL A 18 -4.21 8.39 -13.96
C VAL A 18 -4.04 9.58 -13.03
N THR A 19 -5.03 9.74 -12.16
CA THR A 19 -5.02 10.75 -11.13
C THR A 19 -4.80 10.08 -9.80
N THR A 20 -3.71 10.46 -9.12
CA THR A 20 -3.37 9.94 -7.80
C THR A 20 -3.39 11.10 -6.81
N VAL A 21 -4.33 11.05 -5.89
CA VAL A 21 -4.45 11.97 -4.76
C VAL A 21 -3.75 11.35 -3.57
N THR A 22 -2.65 11.96 -3.11
CA THR A 22 -1.98 11.53 -1.88
C THR A 22 -2.23 12.56 -0.79
N VAL A 23 -2.82 12.10 0.31
CA VAL A 23 -3.02 12.87 1.52
C VAL A 23 -2.08 12.31 2.58
N ASP A 24 -1.02 13.07 2.85
CA ASP A 24 -0.08 12.79 3.93
C ASP A 24 -0.58 13.50 5.21
N GLU A 25 -0.34 12.91 6.38
CA GLU A 25 -0.42 13.60 7.68
C GLU A 25 -1.82 13.98 8.23
N LEU A 26 -2.80 13.05 8.26
CA LEU A 26 -3.89 13.23 9.25
C LEU A 26 -3.37 13.06 10.68
N THR A 27 -2.30 12.27 10.85
CA THR A 27 -1.55 12.02 12.10
C THR A 27 -0.10 11.63 11.76
N PRO A 28 0.88 11.77 12.69
CA PRO A 28 2.26 11.34 12.45
C PRO A 28 2.30 9.87 12.02
N GLY A 29 2.83 9.62 10.81
CA GLY A 29 2.97 8.27 10.27
C GLY A 29 1.80 7.76 9.42
N LEU A 30 0.68 8.50 9.30
CA LEU A 30 -0.45 8.08 8.46
C LEU A 30 -0.40 8.74 7.07
N LYS A 31 -0.53 7.92 6.04
CA LYS A 31 -0.57 8.29 4.64
C LYS A 31 -1.76 7.63 3.96
N SER A 32 -2.55 8.40 3.23
CA SER A 32 -3.69 7.93 2.46
C SER A 32 -3.46 8.24 0.98
N ILE A 33 -3.73 7.28 0.11
CA ILE A 33 -3.52 7.37 -1.32
C ILE A 33 -4.80 6.91 -2.00
N LEU A 34 -5.39 7.78 -2.81
CA LEU A 34 -6.53 7.45 -3.64
C LEU A 34 -6.12 7.63 -5.10
N SER A 35 -6.18 6.55 -5.87
CA SER A 35 -5.81 6.51 -7.28
C SER A 35 -7.03 6.18 -8.13
N PHE A 36 -7.23 6.90 -9.22
CA PHE A 36 -8.29 6.67 -10.18
C PHE A 36 -7.79 6.92 -11.60
N ALA A 37 -8.02 5.97 -12.49
CA ALA A 37 -7.70 6.09 -13.91
C ALA A 37 -8.94 6.44 -14.73
N VAL A 38 -8.76 7.24 -15.78
CA VAL A 38 -9.79 7.67 -16.74
C VAL A 38 -9.21 7.41 -18.15
N PRO A 39 -9.94 6.82 -19.12
CA PRO A 39 -11.40 6.58 -19.21
C PRO A 39 -11.90 5.25 -18.63
N ASP A 40 -11.01 4.35 -18.23
CA ASP A 40 -11.37 3.11 -17.53
C ASP A 40 -11.68 3.40 -16.06
N GLN A 41 -12.92 3.85 -15.81
CA GLN A 41 -13.45 4.20 -14.49
C GLN A 41 -13.46 3.01 -13.50
N ARG A 42 -13.04 1.83 -13.94
CA ARG A 42 -13.03 0.57 -13.20
C ARG A 42 -11.71 0.29 -12.50
N SER A 43 -10.77 1.24 -12.49
CA SER A 43 -9.42 1.05 -11.95
C SER A 43 -9.15 1.93 -10.71
N GLY A 44 -10.20 2.23 -9.94
CA GLY A 44 -10.05 2.92 -8.67
C GLY A 44 -9.27 2.06 -7.66
N LYS A 45 -8.34 2.66 -6.93
CA LYS A 45 -7.60 2.01 -5.84
C LYS A 45 -7.49 2.97 -4.67
N PHE A 46 -7.83 2.49 -3.49
CA PHE A 46 -7.63 3.20 -2.25
C PHE A 46 -6.55 2.49 -1.45
N GLU A 47 -5.58 3.21 -0.92
CA GLU A 47 -4.50 2.67 -0.10
C GLU A 47 -4.32 3.54 1.14
N LEU A 48 -4.21 2.90 2.27
CA LEU A 48 -3.96 3.48 3.57
C LEU A 48 -2.66 2.87 4.09
N GLN A 49 -1.71 3.70 4.45
CA GLN A 49 -0.43 3.28 5.00
C GLN A 49 -0.24 4.00 6.33
N TYR A 50 0.02 3.23 7.37
CA TYR A 50 0.31 3.70 8.71
C TYR A 50 1.69 3.19 9.11
N SER A 51 2.68 4.07 9.14
CA SER A 51 4.05 3.75 9.49
C SER A 51 4.45 4.48 10.76
N HIS A 52 4.72 3.72 11.80
CA HIS A 52 5.32 4.14 13.06
C HIS A 52 6.78 3.67 13.11
N ASP A 53 7.61 4.25 13.99
CA ASP A 53 9.07 4.00 14.04
C ASP A 53 9.49 2.52 14.08
N TYR A 54 8.59 1.63 14.54
CA TYR A 54 8.83 0.20 14.69
C TYR A 54 7.73 -0.69 14.11
N ALA A 55 6.75 -0.12 13.42
CA ALA A 55 5.59 -0.86 12.93
C ALA A 55 4.98 -0.18 11.72
N GLY A 56 4.78 -0.90 10.63
CA GLY A 56 4.07 -0.44 9.45
C GLY A 56 2.83 -1.29 9.21
N VAL A 57 1.68 -0.68 8.97
CA VAL A 57 0.48 -1.36 8.52
C VAL A 57 0.04 -0.70 7.23
N SER A 58 -0.21 -1.48 6.20
CA SER A 58 -0.76 -1.03 4.93
C SER A 58 -2.05 -1.78 4.66
N ALA A 59 -3.08 -1.06 4.26
CA ALA A 59 -4.33 -1.62 3.80
C ALA A 59 -4.66 -0.98 2.46
N SER A 60 -4.99 -1.76 1.44
CA SER A 60 -5.43 -1.26 0.16
C SER A 60 -6.65 -2.01 -0.34
N ILE A 61 -7.50 -1.31 -1.08
CA ILE A 61 -8.75 -1.81 -1.63
C ILE A 61 -8.82 -1.36 -3.08
N GLY A 62 -8.92 -2.32 -3.99
CA GLY A 62 -9.30 -2.08 -5.38
C GLY A 62 -10.80 -1.79 -5.45
N LEU A 63 -11.17 -0.64 -5.98
CA LEU A 63 -12.54 -0.25 -6.33
C LEU A 63 -12.84 -0.63 -7.78
N THR A 64 -12.48 -1.85 -8.16
CA THR A 64 -12.55 -2.35 -9.52
C THR A 64 -13.67 -3.38 -9.70
N ALA A 65 -13.77 -3.96 -10.90
CA ALA A 65 -14.65 -5.08 -11.23
C ALA A 65 -14.66 -6.20 -10.19
N SER A 66 -13.47 -6.49 -9.69
CA SER A 66 -13.15 -7.53 -8.74
C SER A 66 -12.45 -6.83 -7.58
N PRO A 67 -13.19 -6.39 -6.56
CA PRO A 67 -12.60 -5.65 -5.47
C PRO A 67 -11.61 -6.53 -4.71
N VAL A 68 -10.32 -6.21 -4.83
CA VAL A 68 -9.24 -6.90 -4.10
C VAL A 68 -8.86 -6.08 -2.90
N VAL A 69 -8.93 -6.68 -1.71
CA VAL A 69 -8.44 -6.09 -0.47
C VAL A 69 -7.07 -6.66 -0.19
N ASN A 70 -6.06 -5.83 -0.04
CA ASN A 70 -4.73 -6.23 0.38
C ASN A 70 -4.43 -5.59 1.75
N LEU A 71 -3.94 -6.40 2.68
CA LEU A 71 -3.64 -6.02 4.04
C LEU A 71 -2.23 -6.53 4.34
N SER A 72 -1.32 -5.62 4.62
CA SER A 72 0.03 -5.93 5.04
C SER A 72 0.30 -5.29 6.39
N SER A 73 1.07 -5.99 7.22
CA SER A 73 1.51 -5.48 8.50
C SER A 73 2.91 -5.96 8.76
N VAL A 74 3.78 -5.08 9.20
CA VAL A 74 5.18 -5.33 9.53
C VAL A 74 5.45 -4.72 10.90
N PHE A 75 6.15 -5.46 11.74
CA PHE A 75 6.55 -5.05 13.07
C PHE A 75 8.02 -5.41 13.23
N GLY A 76 8.84 -4.44 13.62
CA GLY A 76 10.27 -4.63 13.61
C GLY A 76 11.05 -3.54 14.32
N THR A 77 12.23 -3.90 14.78
CA THR A 77 13.26 -2.99 15.25
C THR A 77 14.28 -2.73 14.15
N LYS A 78 15.24 -1.83 14.39
CA LYS A 78 16.33 -1.53 13.45
C LYS A 78 17.11 -2.76 12.98
N ALA A 79 17.13 -3.83 13.79
CA ALA A 79 17.85 -5.04 13.49
C ALA A 79 17.00 -6.16 12.88
N LEU A 80 15.71 -6.23 13.19
CA LEU A 80 14.82 -7.35 12.87
C LEU A 80 13.43 -6.83 12.55
N ALA A 81 12.84 -7.20 11.42
CA ALA A 81 11.47 -6.90 11.06
C ALA A 81 10.75 -8.17 10.62
N VAL A 82 9.50 -8.33 11.03
CA VAL A 82 8.64 -9.44 10.63
C VAL A 82 7.34 -8.86 10.12
N GLY A 83 6.87 -9.35 8.99
CA GLY A 83 5.61 -8.90 8.42
C GLY A 83 4.84 -10.02 7.75
N ALA A 84 3.58 -9.74 7.50
CA ALA A 84 2.70 -10.57 6.71
C ALA A 84 1.96 -9.68 5.71
N ASP A 85 1.68 -10.22 4.54
CA ASP A 85 0.90 -9.58 3.49
C ASP A 85 -0.16 -10.57 3.00
N VAL A 86 -1.42 -10.19 3.11
CA VAL A 86 -2.54 -11.01 2.66
C VAL A 86 -3.38 -10.24 1.67
N SER A 87 -3.87 -10.93 0.64
CA SER A 87 -4.80 -10.35 -0.33
C SER A 87 -6.02 -11.23 -0.47
N LEU A 88 -7.18 -10.61 -0.38
CA LEU A 88 -8.49 -11.21 -0.51
C LEU A 88 -9.15 -10.69 -1.77
N ASP A 89 -9.52 -11.58 -2.68
CA ASP A 89 -10.45 -11.28 -3.75
C ASP A 89 -11.87 -11.34 -3.20
N THR A 90 -12.53 -10.18 -3.10
CA THR A 90 -13.88 -10.06 -2.55
C THR A 90 -14.94 -10.57 -3.54
N ALA A 91 -14.61 -10.69 -4.84
CA ALA A 91 -15.55 -11.25 -5.82
C ALA A 91 -15.71 -12.77 -5.67
N THR A 92 -14.65 -13.47 -5.26
CA THR A 92 -14.66 -14.92 -5.03
C THR A 92 -14.63 -15.32 -3.56
N GLY A 93 -14.31 -14.37 -2.67
CA GLY A 93 -14.10 -14.61 -1.24
C GLY A 93 -12.80 -15.40 -0.96
N ASN A 94 -11.88 -15.49 -1.92
CA ASN A 94 -10.68 -16.31 -1.80
C ASN A 94 -9.44 -15.47 -1.50
N LEU A 95 -8.53 -16.02 -0.69
CA LEU A 95 -7.22 -15.43 -0.43
C LEU A 95 -6.33 -15.67 -1.64
N THR A 96 -6.09 -14.62 -2.42
CA THR A 96 -5.26 -14.66 -3.62
C THR A 96 -3.77 -14.56 -3.31
N LYS A 97 -3.43 -14.00 -2.15
CA LYS A 97 -2.06 -13.85 -1.70
C LYS A 97 -1.98 -14.06 -0.19
N TYR A 98 -0.98 -14.81 0.24
CA TYR A 98 -0.63 -14.97 1.63
C TYR A 98 0.89 -15.08 1.70
N ASN A 99 1.52 -13.99 2.10
CA ASN A 99 2.95 -13.86 2.18
C ASN A 99 3.38 -13.58 3.61
N ALA A 100 4.51 -14.14 4.00
CA ALA A 100 5.13 -13.87 5.29
C ALA A 100 6.59 -13.48 5.08
N GLY A 101 6.95 -12.30 5.57
CA GLY A 101 8.28 -11.73 5.46
C GLY A 101 9.00 -11.70 6.81
N LEU A 102 10.29 -12.03 6.81
CA LEU A 102 11.21 -11.75 7.91
C LEU A 102 12.46 -11.12 7.33
N SER A 103 12.87 -9.99 7.90
CA SER A 103 14.04 -9.22 7.50
C SER A 103 14.94 -9.01 8.69
N PHE A 104 16.23 -9.21 8.50
CA PHE A 104 17.29 -8.96 9.46
C PHE A 104 18.26 -7.96 8.84
N SER A 105 18.52 -6.86 9.52
CA SER A 105 19.44 -5.82 9.07
C SER A 105 20.51 -5.62 10.14
N ASN A 106 21.76 -5.85 9.79
CA ASN A 106 22.94 -5.48 10.57
C ASN A 106 23.84 -4.60 9.71
N ASP A 107 24.79 -3.90 10.33
CA ASP A 107 25.68 -2.96 9.64
C ASP A 107 26.50 -3.61 8.50
N ASP A 108 26.73 -4.92 8.57
CA ASP A 108 27.52 -5.68 7.59
C ASP A 108 26.68 -6.64 6.72
N LEU A 109 25.43 -6.92 7.10
CA LEU A 109 24.58 -7.89 6.40
C LEU A 109 23.09 -7.57 6.51
N ILE A 110 22.39 -7.65 5.38
CA ILE A 110 20.94 -7.65 5.31
C ILE A 110 20.47 -9.01 4.78
N ALA A 111 19.72 -9.75 5.57
CA ALA A 111 19.08 -10.99 5.17
C ALA A 111 17.57 -10.79 5.17
N SER A 112 16.87 -11.26 4.15
CA SER A 112 15.41 -11.27 4.14
C SER A 112 14.89 -12.58 3.59
N LEU A 113 13.78 -13.03 4.16
CA LEU A 113 13.05 -14.23 3.80
C LEU A 113 11.61 -13.80 3.53
N ASN A 114 11.08 -14.16 2.38
CA ASN A 114 9.67 -13.96 2.06
C ASN A 114 9.13 -15.30 1.57
N LEU A 115 8.09 -15.79 2.25
CA LEU A 115 7.34 -16.99 1.89
C LEU A 115 6.02 -16.58 1.23
#